data_AF-A0A7V8NSE9-F1
#
_entry.id   AF-A0A7V8NSE9-F1
#
_cell.length_a   1.000
_cell.length_b   1.000
_cell.length_c   1.000
_cell.angle_alpha   90.00
_cell.angle_beta   90.00
_cell.angle_gamma   90.00
#
_symmetry.space_group_name_H-M   'P 1'
#
loop_
_entity.id
_entity.type
_entity.pdbx_description
1 polymer ?
#
loop_
_entity_poly.entity_id
_entity_poly.type
_entity_poly.pdbx_seq_one_letter_code
_entity_poly.pdbx_strand_id
1 'polypeptide(L)' 'MLNLPPITLRLRSFKLIDRVALAFLVLCSILFGTACGLLFVYVGDLPEIRALETYRPNVVTEMYADDGQLVGSFALQ' A
#
# COMPACT_ATOMS: atom_id res chain seq x y z
N MET A 1 39.15 21.16 42.84
CA MET A 1 37.86 20.55 43.25
C MET A 1 36.76 21.36 42.58
N LEU A 2 36.24 20.92 41.43
CA LEU A 2 35.19 21.68 40.72
C LEU A 2 33.87 21.51 41.46
N ASN A 3 33.43 22.57 42.13
CA ASN A 3 32.13 22.64 42.78
C ASN A 3 31.10 23.05 41.74
N LEU A 4 30.40 22.08 41.15
CA LEU A 4 29.33 22.34 40.19
C LEU A 4 28.05 22.69 40.97
N PRO A 5 27.28 23.72 40.55
CA PRO A 5 26.01 24.04 41.20
C PRO A 5 25.02 22.89 41.01
N PRO A 6 24.15 22.62 42.01
CA PRO A 6 23.15 21.57 41.89
C PRO A 6 22.15 21.98 40.80
N ILE A 7 22.14 21.25 39.69
CA ILE A 7 21.16 21.38 38.62
C ILE A 7 19.81 20.94 39.21
N THR A 8 19.08 21.89 39.79
CA THR A 8 17.73 21.69 40.31
C THR A 8 16.75 21.82 39.16
N LEU A 9 16.68 20.80 38.30
CA LEU A 9 15.59 20.65 37.34
C LEU A 9 14.32 20.32 38.12
N ARG A 10 13.66 21.38 38.60
CA ARG A 10 12.36 21.32 39.25
C ARG A 10 11.31 20.98 38.19
N LEU A 11 11.21 19.70 37.86
CA LEU A 11 10.22 19.15 36.94
C LEU A 11 8.83 19.19 37.61
N ARG A 12 8.24 20.39 37.65
CA ARG A 12 6.86 20.64 38.08
C ARG A 12 5.87 20.55 36.90
N SER A 13 6.32 20.10 35.73
CA SER A 13 5.55 20.14 34.47
C SER A 13 5.20 18.76 33.89
N PHE A 14 5.44 17.66 34.62
CA PHE A 14 5.22 16.30 34.13
C PHE A 14 3.79 16.05 33.58
N LYS A 15 2.76 16.70 34.16
CA LYS A 15 1.38 16.55 33.66
C LYS A 15 1.13 17.18 32.29
N LEU A 16 1.87 18.21 31.92
CA LEU A 16 1.72 18.84 30.60
C LEU A 16 2.43 18.01 29.53
N ILE A 17 3.63 17.51 29.86
CA ILE A 17 4.42 16.62 28.99
C ILE A 17 3.64 15.33 28.71
N ASP A 18 3.02 14.76 29.73
CA ASP A 18 2.19 13.56 29.60
C ASP A 18 0.97 13.77 28.67
N ARG A 19 0.28 14.91 28.80
CA ARG A 19 -0.83 15.26 27.90
C ARG A 19 -0.38 15.47 26.46
N VAL A 20 0.76 16.12 26.24
CA VAL A 20 1.32 16.33 24.90
C VAL A 20 1.75 15.01 24.28
N ALA A 21 2.40 14.14 25.06
CA ALA A 21 2.79 12.80 24.62
C ALA A 21 1.56 11.95 24.25
N LEU A 22 0.51 12.00 25.05
CA LEU A 22 -0.75 11.28 24.77
C LEU A 22 -1.43 11.84 23.51
N ALA A 23 -1.53 13.17 23.37
CA ALA A 23 -2.10 13.79 22.17
C ALA A 23 -1.30 13.41 20.90
N PHE A 24 0.03 13.40 20.99
CA PHE A 24 0.89 12.97 19.91
C PHE A 24 0.68 11.49 19.56
N LEU A 25 0.59 10.62 20.56
CA LEU A 25 0.36 9.19 20.37
C LEU A 25 -1.00 8.92 19.71
N VAL A 26 -2.05 9.65 20.13
CA VAL A 26 -3.38 9.58 19.51
C VAL A 26 -3.31 10.03 18.04
N LEU A 27 -2.63 11.14 17.75
CA LEU A 27 -2.44 11.61 16.37
C LEU A 27 -1.72 10.56 15.51
N CYS A 28 -0.65 9.96 16.01
CA CYS A 28 0.06 8.88 15.33
C CYS A 28 -0.83 7.67 15.10
N SER A 29 -1.65 7.29 16.08
CA SER A 29 -2.57 6.15 15.96
C SER A 29 -3.63 6.40 14.89
N ILE A 30 -4.21 7.61 14.83
CA ILE A 30 -5.16 7.99 13.79
C ILE A 30 -4.49 7.90 12.42
N LEU A 31 -3.32 8.52 12.24
CA LEU A 31 -2.62 8.54 10.96
C LEU A 31 -2.25 7.13 10.50
N PHE A 32 -1.77 6.29 11.41
CA PHE A 32 -1.42 4.90 11.12
C PHE A 32 -2.65 4.07 10.78
N GLY A 33 -3.74 4.21 11.53
CA GLY A 33 -5.01 3.54 11.24
C GLY A 33 -5.57 3.93 9.87
N THR A 34 -5.54 5.21 9.51
CA THR A 34 -5.95 5.70 8.19
C THR A 34 -5.06 5.15 7.09
N ALA A 35 -3.73 5.17 7.26
CA ALA A 35 -2.80 4.63 6.29
C ALA A 35 -3.01 3.13 6.08
N CYS A 36 -3.14 2.35 7.15
CA CYS A 36 -3.43 0.92 7.07
C CYS A 36 -4.78 0.64 6.41
N GLY A 37 -5.83 1.39 6.74
CA GLY A 37 -7.15 1.23 6.13
C GLY A 37 -7.15 1.53 4.63
N LEU A 38 -6.47 2.61 4.22
CA LEU A 38 -6.30 2.94 2.80
C LEU A 38 -5.52 1.83 2.08
N LEU A 39 -4.35 1.44 2.60
CA LEU A 39 -3.55 0.38 2.00
C LEU A 39 -4.34 -0.93 1.85
N PHE A 40 -5.17 -1.29 2.84
CA PHE A 40 -6.00 -2.48 2.77
C PHE A 40 -7.03 -2.42 1.63
N VAL A 41 -7.75 -1.30 1.50
CA VAL A 41 -8.72 -1.09 0.40
C VAL A 41 -8.02 -1.14 -0.94
N TYR A 42 -6.91 -0.40 -1.09
CA TYR A 42 -6.16 -0.37 -2.35
C TYR A 42 -5.62 -1.74 -2.73
N VAL A 43 -4.99 -2.48 -1.80
CA VAL A 43 -4.47 -3.83 -2.09
C VAL A 43 -5.61 -4.81 -2.39
N GLY A 44 -6.76 -4.68 -1.72
CA GLY A 44 -7.94 -5.51 -2.01
C GLY A 44 -8.54 -5.26 -3.39
N ASP A 45 -8.52 -4.00 -3.85
CA ASP A 45 -9.05 -3.60 -5.16
C ASP A 45 -8.02 -3.75 -6.30
N LEU A 46 -6.75 -4.06 -6.02
CA LEU A 46 -5.80 -4.45 -7.06
C LEU A 46 -6.14 -5.89 -7.49
N PRO A 47 -6.77 -6.12 -8.67
CA PRO A 47 -7.07 -7.46 -9.12
C PRO A 47 -5.77 -8.27 -9.18
N GLU A 48 -5.80 -9.48 -8.62
CA GLU A 48 -4.62 -10.34 -8.56
C GLU A 48 -3.98 -10.45 -9.94
N ILE A 49 -2.74 -9.98 -10.05
CA ILE A 49 -1.89 -10.12 -11.23
C ILE A 49 -1.68 -11.63 -11.57
N ARG A 50 -2.02 -12.53 -10.65
CA ARG A 50 -2.09 -13.99 -10.86
C ARG A 50 -3.18 -14.43 -11.85
N ALA A 51 -4.09 -13.55 -12.26
CA ALA A 51 -5.01 -13.85 -13.37
C ALA A 51 -4.28 -13.83 -14.72
N LEU A 52 -3.13 -13.17 -14.84
CA LEU A 52 -2.34 -13.12 -16.07
C LEU A 52 -1.29 -14.25 -16.16
N GLU A 53 -0.91 -14.86 -15.05
CA GLU A 53 0.07 -15.96 -15.06
C GLU A 53 -0.48 -17.25 -15.70
N THR A 54 -1.81 -17.42 -15.68
CA THR A 54 -2.51 -18.51 -16.39
C THR A 54 -3.27 -18.01 -17.62
N TYR A 55 -3.05 -16.76 -18.05
CA TYR A 55 -3.64 -16.28 -19.31
C TYR A 55 -2.90 -16.91 -20.49
N ARG A 56 -3.38 -18.09 -20.89
CA ARG A 56 -3.13 -18.71 -22.19
C ARG A 56 -4.26 -18.23 -23.10
N PRO A 57 -4.15 -17.07 -23.78
CA PRO A 57 -5.16 -16.70 -24.77
C PRO A 57 -5.17 -17.81 -25.82
N ASN A 58 -6.34 -18.38 -26.08
CA ASN A 58 -6.53 -19.20 -27.26
C ASN A 58 -6.36 -18.26 -28.46
N VAL A 59 -5.17 -18.28 -29.06
CA VAL A 59 -4.84 -17.41 -30.19
C VAL A 59 -5.52 -18.03 -31.41
N VAL A 60 -6.67 -17.49 -31.78
CA VAL A 60 -7.36 -17.88 -33.01
C VAL A 60 -6.66 -17.16 -34.16
N THR A 61 -5.90 -17.89 -34.96
CA THR A 61 -5.28 -17.35 -36.17
C THR A 61 -6.27 -17.44 -37.31
N GLU A 62 -6.74 -16.30 -37.81
CA GLU A 62 -7.57 -16.22 -39.00
C GLU A 62 -6.67 -16.02 -40.23
N MET A 63 -6.76 -16.93 -41.20
CA MET A 63 -6.02 -16.87 -42.45
C MET A 63 -6.93 -16.28 -43.53
N TYR A 64 -6.46 -15.20 -44.15
CA TYR A 64 -7.16 -14.52 -45.24
C TYR A 64 -6.43 -14.75 -46.56
N ALA A 65 -7.18 -14.86 -47.65
CA ALA A 65 -6.65 -14.87 -49.01
C ALA A 65 -6.27 -13.44 -49.43
N ASP A 66 -5.53 -13.31 -50.53
CA ASP A 66 -5.05 -12.01 -51.05
C ASP A 66 -6.20 -11.08 -51.48
N ASP A 67 -7.39 -11.64 -51.70
CA ASP A 67 -8.64 -10.91 -51.96
C ASP A 67 -9.43 -10.56 -50.68
N GLY A 68 -8.88 -10.86 -49.50
CA GLY A 68 -9.49 -10.62 -48.19
C GLY A 68 -10.57 -11.65 -47.79
N GLN A 69 -10.78 -12.72 -48.55
CA GLN A 69 -11.70 -13.81 -48.16
C GLN A 69 -11.11 -14.65 -47.03
N LEU A 70 -11.94 -15.04 -46.05
CA LEU A 70 -11.51 -15.91 -44.94
C LEU A 70 -11.27 -17.34 -45.46
N VAL A 71 -10.02 -17.80 -45.41
CA VAL A 71 -9.60 -19.14 -45.83
C VAL A 71 -9.79 -20.16 -44.69
N GLY A 72 -9.65 -19.73 -43.44
CA GLY A 72 -9.93 -20.56 -42.26
C GLY A 72 -9.42 -19.99 -40.94
N SER A 73 -10.00 -20.43 -39.83
CA SER A 73 -9.60 -20.05 -38.48
C SER A 73 -8.99 -21.24 -37.73
N PHE A 74 -7.79 -21.08 -37.19
CA PHE A 74 -7.08 -22.11 -36.43
C PHE A 74 -6.98 -21.70 -34.96
N ALA A 75 -7.56 -22.50 -34.08
CA ALA A 75 -7.43 -22.36 -32.64
C ALA A 75 -6.44 -23.41 -32.12
N LEU A 76 -5.47 -23.01 -31.30
CA LEU A 76 -4.58 -23.94 -30.60
C LEU A 76 -5.28 -24.34 -29.30
N GLN A 77 -5.89 -25.53 -29.29
CA GLN A 77 -6.48 -26.14 -28.10
C GLN A 77 -5.41 -26.67 -27.14
#